data_AF-A0A1C7DA97-F1
#
_entry.id   AF-A0A1C7DA97-F1
#
_cell.length_a   1.000
_cell.length_b   1.000
_cell.length_c   1.000
_cell.angle_alpha   90.00
_cell.angle_beta   90.00
_cell.angle_gamma   90.00
#
_symmetry.space_group_name_H-M   'P 1'
#
loop_
_entity.id
_entity.type
_entity.pdbx_description
1 polymer ?
#
loop_
_entity_poly.entity_id
_entity_poly.type
_entity_poly.pdbx_seq_one_letter_code
_entity_poly.pdbx_strand_id
1 'polypeptide(L)'
;MPSTTLGLLASASVILALQFWHANYLDRTLPKRRKLPVWLRGRADYKRRTALRMHAYYQIFLTVLLLLIAIKQDMNPGPRTNLEMVIAFTGVLLMFALLQVINWWLLMRWFRKGEPPLR
;
A
#
# COMPACT_ATOMS: atom_id res chain seq x y z
N MET A 1 -13.41 19.68 -17.62
CA MET A 1 -13.97 18.40 -17.14
C MET A 1 -12.96 17.78 -16.19
N PRO A 2 -13.37 17.24 -15.01
CA PRO A 2 -12.43 16.54 -14.13
C PRO A 2 -11.94 15.27 -14.85
N SER A 3 -10.64 15.18 -15.10
CA SER A 3 -10.00 14.00 -15.70
C SER A 3 -9.87 12.88 -14.68
N THR A 4 -10.14 11.64 -15.09
CA THR A 4 -10.01 10.45 -14.25
C THR A 4 -8.57 10.29 -13.75
N THR A 5 -7.60 10.65 -14.61
CA THR A 5 -6.17 10.61 -14.31
C THR A 5 -5.80 11.51 -13.14
N LEU A 6 -6.22 12.79 -13.13
CA LEU A 6 -5.94 13.70 -12.01
C LEU A 6 -6.59 13.22 -10.71
N GLY A 7 -7.83 12.71 -10.76
CA GLY A 7 -8.51 12.17 -9.59
C GLY A 7 -7.76 10.99 -8.98
N LEU A 8 -7.29 10.06 -9.82
CA LEU A 8 -6.45 8.94 -9.40
C LEU A 8 -5.11 9.40 -8.84
N LEU A 9 -4.42 10.33 -9.51
CA LEU A 9 -3.12 10.82 -9.04
C LEU A 9 -3.24 11.50 -7.68
N ALA A 10 -4.29 12.30 -7.46
CA ALA A 10 -4.54 12.94 -6.17
C ALA A 10 -4.76 11.89 -5.07
N SER A 11 -5.65 10.90 -5.29
CA SER A 11 -5.93 9.87 -4.29
C SER A 11 -4.73 8.96 -4.04
N ALA A 12 -4.04 8.53 -5.09
CA ALA A 12 -2.85 7.70 -4.98
C ALA A 12 -1.71 8.41 -4.27
N SER A 13 -1.49 9.70 -4.52
CA SER A 13 -0.44 10.49 -3.85
C SER A 13 -0.66 10.53 -2.34
N VAL A 14 -1.89 10.76 -1.89
CA VAL A 14 -2.24 10.77 -0.47
C VAL A 14 -2.02 9.40 0.16
N ILE A 15 -2.54 8.35 -0.49
CA ILE A 15 -2.44 6.97 0.03
C ILE A 15 -0.97 6.54 0.12
N LEU A 16 -0.20 6.71 -0.95
CA LEU A 16 1.22 6.35 -1.00
C LEU A 16 2.04 7.16 0.02
N ALA A 17 1.81 8.47 0.12
CA ALA A 17 2.49 9.31 1.10
C ALA A 17 2.27 8.81 2.53
N LEU A 18 1.03 8.46 2.87
CA LEU A 18 0.69 7.89 4.17
C LEU A 18 1.41 6.56 4.42
N GLN A 19 1.44 5.67 3.41
CA GLN A 19 2.09 4.37 3.50
C GLN A 19 3.62 4.50 3.71
N PHE A 20 4.28 5.38 2.96
CA PHE A 20 5.71 5.62 3.10
C PHE A 20 6.07 6.33 4.40
N TRP A 21 5.30 7.33 4.80
CA TRP A 21 5.47 8.02 6.07
C TRP A 21 5.39 7.03 7.23
N HIS A 22 4.37 6.17 7.22
CA HIS A 22 4.17 5.21 8.28
C HIS A 22 5.21 4.06 8.27
N ALA A 23 5.66 3.61 7.10
CA ALA A 23 6.78 2.67 6.99
C ALA A 23 8.07 3.26 7.59
N ASN A 24 8.33 4.55 7.38
CA ASN A 24 9.46 5.25 7.99
C ASN A 24 9.30 5.40 9.51
N TYR A 25 8.08 5.66 9.99
CA TYR A 25 7.76 5.68 11.41
C TYR A 25 8.05 4.33 12.07
N LEU A 26 7.63 3.23 11.44
CA LEU A 26 7.90 1.86 11.92
C LEU A 26 9.40 1.53 11.95
N ASP A 27 10.15 1.93 10.93
CA ASP A 27 11.61 1.70 10.92
C ASP A 27 12.32 2.39 12.09
N ARG A 28 11.82 3.55 12.51
CA ARG A 28 12.33 4.31 13.67
C ARG A 28 11.88 3.73 15.01
N THR A 29 10.62 3.32 15.12
CA THR A 29 10.00 2.92 16.41
C THR A 29 10.22 1.45 16.76
N LEU A 30 10.36 0.56 15.78
CA LEU A 30 10.53 -0.85 16.05
C LEU A 30 11.95 -1.14 16.59
N PRO A 31 12.11 -2.07 17.55
CA PRO A 31 13.42 -2.42 18.11
C PRO A 31 14.31 -3.10 17.06
N LYS A 32 15.49 -2.52 16.81
CA LYS A 32 16.42 -2.92 15.74
C LYS A 32 17.08 -4.29 15.95
N ARG A 33 17.12 -4.79 17.19
CA ARG A 33 17.80 -6.06 17.55
C ARG A 33 16.97 -7.31 17.29
N ARG A 34 15.65 -7.19 17.09
CA ARG A 34 14.77 -8.31 16.77
C ARG A 34 14.67 -8.48 15.26
N LYS A 35 14.81 -9.72 14.78
CA LYS A 35 14.53 -10.05 13.38
C LYS A 35 13.06 -9.74 13.07
N LEU A 36 12.77 -9.25 11.87
CA LEU A 36 11.39 -9.11 11.41
C LEU A 36 10.81 -10.51 11.17
N PRO A 37 9.50 -10.68 11.36
CA PRO A 37 8.85 -11.97 11.17
C PRO A 37 8.95 -12.48 9.72
N VAL A 38 8.89 -13.81 9.57
CA VAL A 38 9.06 -14.52 8.28
C VAL A 38 8.02 -14.09 7.26
N TRP A 39 6.76 -13.82 7.64
CA TRP A 39 5.75 -13.35 6.67
C TRP A 39 6.06 -11.95 6.10
N LEU A 40 6.91 -11.16 6.78
CA LEU A 40 7.27 -9.81 6.36
C LEU A 40 8.61 -9.77 5.59
N ARG A 41 9.52 -10.72 5.88
CA ARG A 41 10.75 -10.94 5.11
C ARG A 41 10.55 -11.89 3.92
N GLY A 42 9.53 -12.74 3.93
CA GLY A 42 9.46 -13.88 3.04
C GLY A 42 10.62 -14.88 3.27
N ARG A 43 10.97 -15.66 2.24
CA ARG A 43 12.12 -16.59 2.24
C ARG A 43 13.48 -15.90 2.09
N ALA A 44 13.50 -14.62 1.72
CA ALA A 44 14.73 -13.87 1.49
C ALA A 44 15.03 -12.97 2.69
N ASP A 45 16.29 -12.90 3.12
CA ASP A 45 16.75 -11.97 4.16
C ASP A 45 16.80 -10.53 3.63
N TYR A 46 15.65 -9.98 3.22
CA TYR A 46 15.56 -8.59 2.79
C TYR A 46 16.00 -7.67 3.93
N LYS A 47 16.73 -6.60 3.56
CA LYS A 47 17.04 -5.50 4.47
C LYS A 47 15.73 -5.00 5.10
N ARG A 48 15.75 -4.74 6.40
CA ARG A 48 14.58 -4.35 7.20
C ARG A 48 13.74 -3.25 6.54
N ARG A 49 14.41 -2.22 6.03
CA ARG A 49 13.80 -1.08 5.36
C ARG A 49 13.02 -1.49 4.11
N THR A 50 13.54 -2.45 3.35
CA THR A 50 12.88 -3.00 2.16
C THR A 50 11.66 -3.82 2.55
N ALA A 51 11.77 -4.68 3.56
CA ALA A 51 10.65 -5.49 4.05
C ALA A 51 9.48 -4.62 4.54
N LEU A 52 9.75 -3.54 5.27
CA LEU A 52 8.73 -2.59 5.73
C LEU A 52 8.07 -1.79 4.59
N ARG A 53 8.79 -1.58 3.48
CA ARG A 53 8.30 -0.82 2.32
C ARG A 53 7.73 -1.70 1.21
N MET A 54 7.84 -3.02 1.30
CA MET A 54 7.40 -3.98 0.28
C MET A 54 5.95 -3.74 -0.17
N HIS A 55 5.05 -3.51 0.78
CA HIS A 55 3.64 -3.23 0.51
C HIS A 55 3.43 -1.90 -0.22
N ALA A 56 4.19 -0.86 0.13
CA ALA A 56 4.15 0.42 -0.58
C ALA A 56 4.67 0.27 -2.02
N TYR A 57 5.67 -0.59 -2.26
CA TYR A 57 6.12 -0.89 -3.62
C TYR A 57 5.07 -1.64 -4.44
N TYR A 58 4.35 -2.60 -3.86
CA TYR A 58 3.21 -3.24 -4.52
C TYR A 58 2.09 -2.23 -4.82
N GLN A 59 1.84 -1.30 -3.90
CA GLN A 59 0.87 -0.23 -4.11
C GLN A 59 1.27 0.70 -5.26
N ILE A 60 2.55 1.05 -5.38
CA ILE A 60 3.07 1.82 -6.53
C ILE A 60 2.80 1.06 -7.83
N PHE A 61 3.16 -0.22 -7.88
CA PHE A 61 2.94 -1.04 -9.08
C PHE A 61 1.46 -1.09 -9.48
N LEU A 62 0.57 -1.32 -8.50
CA LEU A 62 -0.88 -1.27 -8.71
C LEU A 62 -1.34 0.11 -9.20
N THR A 63 -0.81 1.19 -8.63
CA THR A 63 -1.12 2.56 -9.02
C THR A 63 -0.73 2.83 -10.48
N VAL A 64 0.43 2.35 -10.92
CA VAL A 64 0.88 2.46 -12.31
C VAL A 64 -0.07 1.71 -13.26
N LEU A 65 -0.51 0.50 -12.89
CA LEU A 65 -1.49 -0.25 -13.68
C LEU A 65 -2.82 0.51 -13.78
N LEU A 66 -3.33 1.04 -12.67
CA LEU A 66 -4.57 1.84 -12.66
C LEU A 66 -4.40 3.15 -13.45
N LEU A 67 -3.21 3.74 -13.44
CA LEU A 67 -2.90 4.95 -14.18
C LEU A 67 -3.00 4.72 -15.70
N LEU A 68 -2.50 3.59 -16.20
CA LEU A 68 -2.66 3.22 -17.61
C LEU A 68 -4.14 3.08 -18.00
N ILE A 69 -4.97 2.53 -17.10
CA ILE A 69 -6.42 2.41 -17.32
C ILE A 69 -7.08 3.79 -17.29
N ALA A 70 -6.69 4.67 -16.37
CA ALA A 70 -7.21 6.04 -16.26
C ALA A 70 -6.88 6.87 -17.51
N ILE A 71 -5.64 6.79 -18.01
CA ILE A 71 -5.21 7.44 -19.26
C ILE A 71 -6.06 6.93 -20.43
N LYS A 72 -6.26 5.61 -20.53
CA LYS A 72 -7.08 5.02 -21.59
C LYS A 72 -8.54 5.51 -21.52
N GLN A 73 -9.10 5.61 -20.32
CA GLN A 73 -10.45 6.13 -20.11
C GLN A 73 -10.57 7.62 -20.50
N ASP A 74 -9.56 8.44 -20.19
CA ASP A 74 -9.56 9.86 -20.55
C ASP A 74 -9.38 10.08 -22.07
N MET A 75 -8.63 9.20 -22.74
CA MET A 75 -8.45 9.24 -24.21
C MET A 75 -9.67 8.71 -24.97
N ASN A 76 -10.26 7.62 -24.49
CA ASN A 76 -11.40 6.95 -25.09
C ASN A 76 -12.45 6.67 -24.01
N PRO A 77 -13.35 7.64 -23.75
CA PRO A 77 -14.33 7.51 -22.68
C PRO A 77 -15.27 6.33 -22.96
N GLY A 78 -15.24 5.35 -22.05
CA GLY A 78 -16.16 4.22 -22.06
C GLY A 78 -17.54 4.59 -21.53
N PRO A 79 -18.42 3.60 -21.31
CA PRO A 79 -19.79 3.82 -20.83
C PRO A 79 -19.88 4.30 -19.36
N ARG A 80 -18.77 4.24 -18.60
CA ARG A 80 -18.72 4.65 -17.19
C ARG A 80 -18.28 6.10 -17.04
N THR A 81 -18.81 6.78 -16.02
CA THR A 81 -18.46 8.17 -15.74
C THR A 81 -17.07 8.30 -15.11
N ASN A 82 -16.40 9.44 -15.30
CA ASN A 82 -15.08 9.71 -14.71
C ASN A 82 -15.11 9.59 -13.17
N LEU A 83 -16.22 10.02 -12.55
CA LEU A 83 -16.39 9.96 -11.11
C LEU A 83 -16.49 8.51 -10.60
N GLU A 84 -17.26 7.65 -11.27
CA GLU A 84 -17.32 6.22 -10.95
C GLU A 84 -15.95 5.55 -11.03
N MET A 85 -15.18 5.89 -12.06
CA MET A 85 -13.84 5.34 -12.27
C MET A 85 -12.87 5.78 -11.16
N VAL A 86 -12.88 7.06 -10.79
CA VAL A 86 -12.07 7.58 -9.67
C VAL A 86 -12.44 6.91 -8.35
N ILE A 87 -13.74 6.74 -8.08
CA ILE A 87 -14.21 6.03 -6.87
C ILE A 87 -13.74 4.58 -6.88
N ALA A 88 -13.89 3.88 -8.00
CA ALA A 88 -13.47 2.48 -8.12
C ALA A 88 -11.95 2.32 -7.90
N PHE A 89 -11.14 3.15 -8.55
CA PHE A 89 -9.68 3.10 -8.36
C PHE A 89 -9.27 3.45 -6.94
N THR A 90 -9.88 4.49 -6.35
CA THR A 90 -9.61 4.89 -4.97
C THR A 90 -10.01 3.78 -3.99
N GLY A 91 -11.15 3.12 -4.21
CA GLY A 91 -11.60 1.97 -3.42
C GLY A 91 -10.62 0.80 -3.47
N VAL A 92 -10.10 0.47 -4.65
CA VAL A 92 -9.07 -0.56 -4.82
C VAL A 92 -7.79 -0.19 -4.06
N LEU A 93 -7.32 1.06 -4.19
CA LEU A 93 -6.13 1.52 -3.48
C LEU A 93 -6.34 1.50 -1.95
N LEU A 94 -7.51 1.92 -1.47
CA LEU A 94 -7.87 1.89 -0.05
C LEU A 94 -7.94 0.47 0.51
N MET A 95 -8.48 -0.49 -0.25
CA MET A 95 -8.54 -1.89 0.17
C MET A 95 -7.15 -2.44 0.49
N PHE A 96 -6.17 -2.17 -0.39
CA PHE A 96 -4.78 -2.57 -0.13
C PHE A 96 -4.14 -1.79 1.02
N ALA A 97 -4.47 -0.51 1.18
CA ALA A 97 -4.01 0.27 2.32
C ALA A 97 -4.55 -0.29 3.66
N LEU A 98 -5.80 -0.75 3.70
CA LEU A 98 -6.40 -1.41 4.87
C LEU A 98 -5.72 -2.75 5.19
N LEU A 99 -5.44 -3.58 4.17
CA LEU A 99 -4.67 -4.82 4.35
C LEU A 99 -3.30 -4.54 4.97
N GLN A 100 -2.65 -3.45 4.55
CA GLN A 100 -1.37 -3.03 5.12
C GLN A 100 -1.51 -2.60 6.59
N VAL A 101 -2.57 -1.89 6.96
CA VAL A 101 -2.86 -1.53 8.36
C VAL A 101 -3.02 -2.78 9.23
N ILE A 102 -3.74 -3.81 8.73
CA ILE A 102 -3.89 -5.09 9.43
C ILE A 102 -2.53 -5.78 9.61
N ASN A 103 -1.73 -5.86 8.54
CA ASN A 103 -0.39 -6.45 8.59
C ASN A 103 0.52 -5.73 9.59
N TRP A 104 0.40 -4.41 9.71
CA TRP A 104 1.13 -3.63 10.70
C TRP A 104 0.63 -3.86 12.12
N TRP A 105 -0.68 -3.99 12.32
CA TRP A 105 -1.23 -4.32 13.63
C TRP A 105 -0.72 -5.68 14.12
N LEU A 106 -0.68 -6.67 13.23
CA LEU A 106 -0.09 -7.98 13.50
C LEU A 106 1.41 -7.87 13.81
N LEU A 107 2.16 -7.06 13.06
CA LEU A 107 3.57 -6.80 13.33
C LEU A 107 3.80 -6.18 14.71
N MET A 108 3.03 -5.14 15.06
CA MET A 108 3.12 -4.49 16.38
C MET A 108 2.72 -5.43 17.50
N ARG A 109 1.70 -6.28 17.29
CA ARG A 109 1.28 -7.31 18.24
C ARG A 109 2.39 -8.35 18.44
N TRP A 110 3.04 -8.78 17.36
CA TRP A 110 4.18 -9.70 17.41
C TRP A 110 5.36 -9.12 18.20
N PHE A 111 5.71 -7.85 17.97
CA PHE A 111 6.78 -7.21 18.74
C PHE A 111 6.43 -7.06 20.23
N ARG A 112 5.17 -6.79 20.57
CA ARG A 112 4.70 -6.64 21.96
C ARG A 112 4.56 -7.96 22.71
N LYS A 113 3.96 -8.98 22.09
CA LYS A 113 3.57 -10.23 22.76
C LYS A 113 4.47 -11.43 22.43
N GLY A 114 5.41 -11.31 21.50
CA GLY A 114 6.14 -12.45 20.94
C GLY A 114 5.34 -13.15 19.85
N GLU A 115 5.90 -14.20 19.26
CA GLU A 115 5.22 -15.00 18.22
C GLU A 115 3.85 -15.48 18.72
N PRO A 116 2.74 -15.19 18.00
CA PRO A 116 1.51 -15.90 18.28
C PRO A 116 1.77 -17.39 17.99
N PRO A 117 1.34 -18.31 18.88
CA PRO A 117 1.47 -19.72 18.60
C PRO A 117 0.74 -20.00 17.28
N LEU A 118 1.48 -20.53 16.30
CA LEU A 118 0.91 -21.11 15.10
C LEU A 118 0.07 -22.30 15.57
N ARG A 119 -1.24 -22.10 15.70
CA ARG A 119 -2.21 -23.20 15.80
C ARG A 119 -2.57 -23.63 14.40
#